data_AF-A0A3D1ZK37-F1
#
_entry.id   AF-A0A3D1ZK37-F1
#
_cell.length_a   1.000
_cell.length_b   1.000
_cell.length_c   1.000
_cell.angle_alpha   90.00
_cell.angle_beta   90.00
_cell.angle_gamma   90.00
#
_symmetry.space_group_name_H-M   'P 1'
#
loop_
_entity.id
_entity.type
_entity.pdbx_description
1 polymer ?
#
loop_
_entity_poly.entity_id
_entity_poly.type
_entity_poly.pdbx_seq_one_letter_code
_entity_poly.pdbx_strand_id
1 'polypeptide(L)' 'MDFQSFRFIVVAGILYAAFHFAYNQIPDDYLRNTIYPNVIGHAAAKTIKTITPDRTVVVSNN' A
#
# COMPACT_ATOMS: atom_id res chain seq x y z
N MET A 1 -2.85 31.80 -0.72
CA MET A 1 -2.51 30.50 -0.12
C MET A 1 -2.03 30.76 1.29
N ASP A 2 -2.69 30.21 2.31
CA ASP A 2 -2.31 30.45 3.70
C ASP A 2 -1.10 29.58 4.12
N PHE A 3 -0.50 29.90 5.27
CA PHE A 3 0.70 29.23 5.78
C PHE A 3 0.47 27.75 6.14
N GLN A 4 -0.73 27.37 6.56
CA GLN A 4 -1.10 26.00 6.86
C GLN A 4 -1.20 25.17 5.56
N SER A 5 -1.82 25.72 4.52
CA SER A 5 -1.86 25.13 3.18
C SER A 5 -0.45 24.97 2.59
N PHE A 6 0.43 25.95 2.79
CA PHE A 6 1.85 25.85 2.36
C PHE A 6 2.60 24.75 3.09
N ARG A 7 2.50 24.69 4.42
CA ARG A 7 3.11 23.60 5.21
C ARG A 7 2.60 22.24 4.79
N PHE A 8 1.30 22.12 4.53
CA PHE A 8 0.71 20.87 4.04
C PHE A 8 1.33 20.44 2.71
N ILE A 9 1.40 21.34 1.73
CA ILE A 9 1.98 21.04 0.41
C ILE A 9 3.46 20.66 0.52
N VAL A 10 4.24 21.36 1.35
CA VAL A 10 5.65 21.04 1.57
C VAL A 10 5.82 19.65 2.19
N VAL A 11 5.07 19.35 3.26
CA VAL A 11 5.13 18.04 3.92
C VAL A 11 4.68 16.93 2.97
N ALA A 12 3.59 17.15 2.22
CA ALA A 12 3.11 16.20 1.22
C ALA A 12 4.14 15.95 0.11
N GLY A 13 4.82 17.00 -0.36
CA GLY A 13 5.89 16.89 -1.34
C GLY A 13 7.08 16.08 -0.84
N ILE A 14 7.52 16.29 0.41
CA ILE A 14 8.60 15.52 1.03
C ILE A 14 8.21 14.05 1.16
N LEU A 15 6.99 13.76 1.64
CA LEU A 15 6.50 12.40 1.76
C LEU A 15 6.40 11.70 0.41
N TYR A 16 5.86 12.38 -0.61
CA TYR A 16 5.79 11.84 -1.96
C TYR A 16 7.17 11.51 -2.51
N ALA A 17 8.14 12.42 -2.39
CA ALA A 17 9.50 12.18 -2.86
C ALA A 17 10.17 11.00 -2.13
N ALA A 18 10.01 10.91 -0.80
CA ALA A 18 10.56 9.82 -0.01
C ALA A 18 9.97 8.46 -0.41
N PHE A 19 8.64 8.38 -0.54
CA PHE A 19 7.99 7.15 -0.98
C PHE A 19 8.32 6.80 -2.42
N HIS A 20 8.32 7.76 -3.34
CA HIS A 20 8.64 7.52 -4.74
C HIS A 20 10.08 7.01 -4.92
N PHE A 21 11.03 7.58 -4.18
CA PHE A 21 12.42 7.12 -4.21
C PHE A 21 12.60 5.72 -3.59
N ALA A 22 11.90 5.43 -2.50
CA ALA A 22 11.91 4.09 -1.91
C ALA A 22 11.29 3.04 -2.85
N TYR A 23 10.17 3.37 -3.51
CA TYR A 23 9.51 2.48 -4.47
C TYR A 23 10.40 2.16 -5.68
N ASN A 24 11.10 3.15 -6.24
CA ASN A 24 11.98 2.94 -7.40
C ASN A 24 13.23 2.10 -7.09
N GLN A 25 13.58 1.88 -5.82
CA GLN A 25 14.67 1.00 -5.41
C GLN A 25 14.25 -0.46 -5.31
N ILE A 26 12.95 -0.74 -5.27
CA ILE A 26 12.43 -2.10 -5.14
C ILE A 26 12.15 -2.63 -6.55
N PRO A 27 12.71 -3.79 -6.93
CA PRO A 27 12.40 -4.42 -8.21
C PRO A 27 10.89 -4.65 -8.35
N ASP A 28 10.34 -4.31 -9.52
CA ASP A 28 8.90 -4.46 -9.81
C ASP A 28 8.41 -5.90 -9.57
N ASP A 29 9.25 -6.90 -9.84
CA ASP A 29 8.95 -8.30 -9.57
C ASP A 29 8.80 -8.61 -8.07
N TYR A 30 9.59 -7.95 -7.20
CA TYR A 30 9.47 -8.12 -5.76
C TYR A 30 8.23 -7.40 -5.22
N LEU A 31 7.91 -6.23 -5.75
CA LEU A 31 6.66 -5.53 -5.45
C LEU A 31 5.46 -6.38 -5.84
N ARG A 32 5.45 -6.93 -7.04
CA ARG A 32 4.32 -7.65 -7.62
C ARG A 32 4.13 -9.05 -7.04
N ASN A 33 5.22 -9.76 -6.74
CA ASN A 33 5.14 -11.15 -6.28
C ASN A 33 5.17 -11.27 -4.76
N THR A 34 5.65 -10.27 -4.01
CA THR A 34 5.78 -10.36 -2.54
C THR A 34 5.00 -9.26 -1.84
N ILE A 35 5.19 -7.98 -2.21
CA ILE A 35 4.59 -6.86 -1.45
C ILE A 35 3.08 -6.73 -1.72
N TYR A 36 2.64 -6.66 -2.98
CA TYR A 36 1.22 -6.47 -3.32
C TYR A 36 0.32 -7.63 -2.84
N PRO A 37 0.69 -8.92 -3.00
CA PRO A 37 -0.11 -10.01 -2.47
C PRO A 37 -0.17 -10.00 -0.93
N ASN A 38 0.91 -9.62 -0.26
CA ASN A 38 0.96 -9.59 1.21
C ASN A 38 0.28 -8.37 1.82
N VAL A 39 0.30 -7.21 1.17
CA VAL A 39 -0.33 -5.99 1.69
C VAL A 39 -1.78 -5.89 1.22
N ILE A 40 -2.04 -6.02 -0.08
CA ILE A 40 -3.36 -5.86 -0.68
C ILE A 40 -4.15 -7.17 -0.56
N GLY A 41 -3.52 -8.31 -0.90
CA GLY A 41 -4.19 -9.61 -0.87
C GLY A 41 -4.64 -10.02 0.53
N HIS A 42 -3.80 -9.84 1.56
CA HIS A 42 -4.19 -10.14 2.93
C HIS A 42 -5.22 -9.16 3.50
N ALA A 43 -5.08 -7.86 3.23
CA ALA A 43 -6.08 -6.88 3.65
C ALA A 43 -7.44 -7.18 3.00
N ALA A 44 -7.46 -7.43 1.69
CA ALA A 44 -8.66 -7.79 0.96
C ALA A 44 -9.26 -9.11 1.46
N ALA A 45 -8.45 -10.15 1.68
CA ALA A 45 -8.94 -11.42 2.20
C ALA A 45 -9.50 -11.30 3.62
N LYS A 46 -8.88 -10.46 4.47
CA LYS A 46 -9.40 -10.15 5.81
C LYS A 46 -10.75 -9.45 5.71
N THR A 47 -10.87 -8.43 4.88
CA THR A 47 -12.13 -7.71 4.65
C THR A 47 -13.22 -8.63 4.09
N ILE A 48 -12.90 -9.48 3.10
CA ILE A 48 -13.88 -10.42 2.54
C ILE A 48 -14.31 -11.45 3.58
N LYS A 49 -13.41 -11.97 4.42
CA LYS A 49 -13.79 -12.87 5.53
C LYS A 49 -14.66 -12.17 6.57
N THR A 50 -14.42 -10.89 6.82
CA THR A 50 -15.24 -10.12 7.77
C THR A 50 -16.65 -9.87 7.25
N ILE A 51 -16.80 -9.59 5.96
CA ILE A 51 -18.11 -9.27 5.35
C ILE A 51 -18.87 -10.54 4.93
N THR A 52 -18.14 -11.59 4.55
CA THR A 52 -18.68 -12.84 4.01
C THR A 52 -18.01 -14.05 4.68
N PRO A 53 -18.37 -14.34 5.95
CA PRO A 53 -17.67 -15.35 6.76
C PRO A 53 -17.78 -16.78 6.20
N ASP A 54 -18.79 -17.05 5.38
CA ASP A 54 -19.01 -18.37 4.76
C ASP A 54 -18.10 -18.64 3.55
N ARG A 55 -17.30 -17.67 3.09
CA ARG A 55 -16.37 -17.84 1.97
C ARG A 55 -14.93 -18.00 2.43
N THR A 56 -14.36 -19.15 2.09
CA THR A 56 -12.93 -19.44 2.31
C THR A 56 -12.08 -18.75 1.25
N VAL A 57 -11.63 -17.53 1.53
CA VAL A 57 -10.58 -16.86 0.73
C VAL A 57 -9.21 -17.24 1.30
N VAL A 58 -8.41 -17.90 0.48
CA VAL A 58 -7.04 -18.32 0.81
C VAL A 58 -6.09 -17.45 0.00
N VAL A 59 -5.23 -16.69 0.69
CA VAL A 59 -4.14 -15.93 0.04
C VAL A 59 -2.92 -16.84 0.03
N SER A 60 -2.36 -17.07 -1.15
CA SER A 60 -1.10 -17.79 -1.26
C SER A 60 0.00 -16.89 -0.69
N ASN A 61 0.67 -17.36 0.37
CA ASN A 61 1.93 -16.75 0.80
C ASN A 61 2.99 -17.07 -0.25
N ASN A 62 3.66 -16.04 -0.74
CA ASN A 62 4.77 -16.15 -1.66
C ASN A 62 6.04 -15.67 -0.95
#